data_AF-A0A934KZW4-F1
#
_entry.id   AF-A0A934KZW4-F1
#
_cell.length_a   1.000
_cell.length_b   1.000
_cell.length_c   1.000
_cell.angle_alpha   90.00
_cell.angle_beta   90.00
_cell.angle_gamma   90.00
#
_symmetry.space_group_name_H-M   'P 1'
#
loop_
_entity.id
_entity.type
_entity.pdbx_description
1 polymer ?
#
loop_
_entity_poly.entity_id
_entity_poly.type
_entity_poly.pdbx_seq_one_letter_code
_entity_poly.pdbx_strand_id
1 'polypeptide(L)'
;MADRVSTNALIVIAALALAGLGRAQKLRHGVMDASAVIVVEPLEIVELDEHRVVHRFSVVETFKGEVGETVAVIEHAHVADAPSPRGKGRRLLCLVPDRRADTPKDGGPFWRATGYAGDAPQLDANAASVELLTLVRALVASERGVDPARTTDALVRLVLSGHGVAQREAAESLRERDALRTRIPSVELDAMLARAVAETTDVDLKVTLASLCAEAGMRNAVEALCSALPQCQDERFATALGRIAAHVHGERATAVLVPFLQQARGPTRDALLIALGATRTESALTQLLEMRARTGPSPALDAALRTHGSARALEIVEPKRKDGAPR
;
A
#
# COMPACT_ATOMS: atom_id res chain seq x y z
N MET A 1 33.87 19.06 6.73
CA MET A 1 33.14 18.98 5.44
C MET A 1 32.82 17.52 5.15
N ALA A 2 31.81 16.98 5.83
CA ALA A 2 31.13 15.72 5.52
C ALA A 2 30.00 15.60 6.57
N ASP A 3 28.76 15.95 6.20
CA ASP A 3 27.50 15.53 6.85
C ASP A 3 26.30 16.36 6.37
N ARG A 4 25.98 16.28 5.07
CA ARG A 4 24.70 16.77 4.53
C ARG A 4 24.13 15.87 3.43
N VAL A 5 24.25 14.55 3.60
CA VAL A 5 23.59 13.56 2.74
C VAL A 5 22.82 12.58 3.63
N SER A 6 21.68 13.00 4.19
CA SER A 6 20.76 12.03 4.84
C SER A 6 19.33 12.51 5.14
N THR A 7 18.95 13.75 4.79
CA THR A 7 17.59 14.23 5.17
C THR A 7 16.58 14.17 4.02
N ASN A 8 17.04 14.20 2.77
CA ASN A 8 16.15 14.18 1.60
C ASN A 8 15.71 12.75 1.20
N ALA A 9 16.43 11.71 1.61
CA ALA A 9 16.04 10.32 1.32
C ALA A 9 14.82 9.85 2.14
N LEU A 10 14.68 10.35 3.38
CA LEU A 10 13.56 9.98 4.26
C LEU A 10 12.23 10.65 3.87
N ILE A 11 12.27 11.82 3.23
CA ILE A 11 11.05 12.56 2.81
C ILE A 11 10.45 11.95 1.53
N VAL A 12 11.26 11.33 0.68
CA VAL A 12 10.79 10.66 -0.54
C VAL A 12 10.04 9.34 -0.21
N ILE A 13 10.41 8.66 0.88
CA ILE A 13 9.73 7.43 1.33
C ILE A 13 8.31 7.72 1.84
N ALA A 14 8.09 8.85 2.53
CA ALA A 14 6.75 9.24 2.99
C ALA A 14 5.79 9.67 1.85
N ALA A 15 6.33 10.18 0.73
CA ALA A 15 5.53 10.62 -0.42
C ALA A 15 5.06 9.46 -1.32
N LEU A 16 5.61 8.26 -1.18
CA LEU A 16 5.20 7.05 -1.90
C LEU A 16 3.85 6.50 -1.41
N ALA A 17 3.38 6.87 -0.21
CA ALA A 17 2.19 6.30 0.43
C ALA A 17 0.84 6.96 0.04
N LEU A 18 0.82 8.08 -0.70
CA LEU A 18 -0.41 8.89 -0.84
C LEU A 18 -1.21 8.74 -2.15
N ALA A 19 -0.81 7.89 -3.11
CA ALA A 19 -1.43 7.87 -4.45
C ALA A 19 -2.43 6.72 -4.73
N GLY A 20 -2.89 6.00 -3.71
CA GLY A 20 -3.81 4.86 -3.87
C GLY A 20 -4.88 4.82 -2.79
N LEU A 21 -5.79 5.80 -2.76
CA LEU A 21 -6.94 5.84 -1.82
C LEU A 21 -8.11 4.93 -2.26
N GLY A 22 -7.81 3.75 -2.79
CA GLY A 22 -8.66 2.60 -2.49
C GLY A 22 -8.48 2.31 -0.99
N ARG A 23 -9.51 1.84 -0.27
CA ARG A 23 -9.36 1.42 1.12
C ARG A 23 -8.44 0.20 1.17
N ALA A 24 -7.13 0.42 1.03
CA ALA A 24 -6.12 -0.59 1.25
C ALA A 24 -6.38 -1.12 2.66
N GLN A 25 -6.71 -2.39 2.77
CA GLN A 25 -6.90 -3.00 4.07
C GLN A 25 -5.59 -2.80 4.83
N LYS A 26 -5.63 -2.13 5.97
CA LYS A 26 -4.47 -1.84 6.81
C LYS A 26 -4.36 -2.90 7.90
N LEU A 27 -4.59 -4.16 7.55
CA LEU A 27 -4.60 -5.25 8.52
C LEU A 27 -3.26 -5.35 9.23
N ARG A 28 -2.12 -5.13 8.54
CA ARG A 28 -0.82 -5.13 9.21
C ARG A 28 -0.73 -4.10 10.33
N HIS A 29 -1.27 -2.89 10.14
CA HIS A 29 -1.28 -1.87 11.19
C HIS A 29 -2.21 -2.26 12.34
N GLY A 30 -3.37 -2.85 12.03
CA GLY A 30 -4.27 -3.42 13.04
C GLY A 30 -3.58 -4.48 13.89
N VAL A 31 -2.86 -5.43 13.27
CA VAL A 31 -2.14 -6.49 13.99
C VAL A 31 -1.02 -5.92 14.88
N MET A 32 -0.26 -4.95 14.36
CA MET A 32 0.84 -4.33 15.10
C MET A 32 0.36 -3.50 16.29
N ASP A 33 -0.68 -2.68 16.11
CA ASP A 33 -1.18 -1.77 17.14
C ASP A 33 -2.12 -2.44 18.15
N ALA A 34 -2.70 -3.59 17.80
CA ALA A 34 -3.58 -4.33 18.69
C ALA A 34 -2.84 -4.83 19.94
N SER A 35 -3.49 -4.75 21.09
CA SER A 35 -3.04 -5.43 22.30
C SER A 35 -3.44 -6.91 22.30
N ALA A 36 -4.50 -7.28 21.57
CA ALA A 36 -4.90 -8.67 21.35
C ALA A 36 -5.33 -8.91 19.89
N VAL A 37 -4.91 -10.04 19.33
CA VAL A 37 -5.30 -10.46 17.97
C VAL A 37 -5.85 -11.87 18.05
N ILE A 38 -7.13 -12.03 17.74
CA ILE A 38 -7.90 -13.25 18.06
C ILE A 38 -8.85 -13.64 16.94
N VAL A 39 -9.16 -14.93 16.83
CA VAL A 39 -10.30 -15.44 16.07
C VAL A 39 -11.45 -15.69 17.02
N VAL A 40 -12.64 -15.24 16.66
CA VAL A 40 -13.82 -15.34 17.50
C VAL A 40 -15.05 -15.84 16.76
N GLU A 41 -16.03 -16.36 17.50
CA GLU A 41 -17.38 -16.66 17.03
C GLU A 41 -18.41 -15.81 17.82
N PRO A 42 -19.45 -15.27 17.16
CA PRO A 42 -20.45 -14.45 17.83
C PRO A 42 -21.27 -15.26 18.83
N LEU A 43 -21.41 -14.76 20.06
CA LEU A 43 -22.27 -15.35 21.09
C LEU A 43 -23.57 -14.57 21.24
N GLU A 44 -23.47 -13.30 21.62
CA GLU A 44 -24.63 -12.46 21.87
C GLU A 44 -24.33 -10.99 21.64
N ILE A 45 -25.41 -10.22 21.45
CA ILE A 45 -25.38 -8.77 21.30
C ILE A 45 -26.23 -8.21 22.44
N VAL A 46 -25.62 -7.35 23.26
CA VAL A 46 -26.26 -6.70 24.40
C VAL A 46 -26.31 -5.20 24.12
N GLU A 47 -27.51 -4.65 23.96
CA GLU A 47 -27.72 -3.20 23.89
C GLU A 47 -27.50 -2.60 25.28
N LEU A 48 -26.53 -1.69 25.41
CA LEU A 48 -26.29 -0.99 26.66
C LEU A 48 -27.17 0.26 26.75
N ASP A 49 -27.20 1.05 25.67
CA ASP A 49 -28.01 2.26 25.52
C ASP A 49 -28.17 2.62 24.03
N GLU A 50 -28.81 3.76 23.76
CA GLU A 50 -29.10 4.27 22.40
C GLU A 50 -27.85 4.46 21.51
N HIS A 51 -26.65 4.44 22.07
CA HIS A 51 -25.41 4.72 21.34
C HIS A 51 -24.36 3.62 21.46
N ARG A 52 -24.60 2.59 22.28
CA ARG A 52 -23.60 1.59 22.61
C ARG A 52 -24.18 0.19 22.61
N VAL A 53 -23.47 -0.67 21.89
CA VAL A 53 -23.79 -2.10 21.80
C VAL A 53 -22.54 -2.88 22.20
N VAL A 54 -22.70 -3.84 23.10
CA VAL A 54 -21.66 -4.80 23.45
C VAL A 54 -21.88 -6.06 22.67
N HIS A 55 -20.86 -6.46 21.94
CA HIS A 55 -20.81 -7.76 21.27
C HIS A 55 -19.96 -8.70 22.11
N ARG A 56 -20.54 -9.82 22.51
CA ARG A 56 -19.82 -10.88 23.20
C ARG A 56 -19.48 -11.99 22.21
N PHE A 57 -18.25 -12.44 22.29
CA PHE A 57 -17.75 -13.49 21.43
C PHE A 57 -17.05 -14.59 22.24
N SER A 58 -17.08 -15.81 21.73
CA SER A 58 -16.21 -16.90 22.18
C SER A 58 -14.89 -16.82 21.44
N VAL A 59 -13.79 -16.97 22.16
CA VAL A 59 -12.45 -16.95 21.57
C VAL A 59 -12.12 -18.35 21.06
N VAL A 60 -11.88 -18.45 19.75
CA VAL A 60 -11.54 -19.71 19.07
C VAL A 60 -10.03 -19.91 19.00
N GLU A 61 -9.28 -18.85 18.68
CA GLU A 61 -7.82 -18.88 18.57
C GLU A 61 -7.25 -17.54 19.03
N THR A 62 -6.15 -17.57 19.79
CA THR A 62 -5.43 -16.36 20.20
C THR A 62 -4.07 -16.32 19.55
N PHE A 63 -3.82 -15.28 18.74
CA PHE A 63 -2.51 -15.05 18.14
C PHE A 63 -1.62 -14.19 19.03
N LYS A 64 -2.17 -13.08 19.55
CA LYS A 64 -1.47 -12.05 20.34
C LYS A 64 -2.33 -11.63 21.53
N GLY A 65 -1.68 -11.25 22.62
CA GLY A 65 -2.33 -10.80 23.86
C GLY A 65 -2.86 -11.94 24.71
N GLU A 66 -3.32 -11.60 25.91
CA GLU A 66 -4.04 -12.50 26.81
C GLU A 66 -5.49 -12.02 26.90
N VAL A 67 -6.41 -12.88 26.48
CA VAL A 67 -7.86 -12.67 26.61
C VAL A 67 -8.47 -13.91 27.26
N GLY A 68 -9.63 -13.75 27.90
CA GLY A 68 -10.38 -14.89 28.42
C GLY A 68 -11.00 -15.74 27.32
N GLU A 69 -11.70 -16.81 27.70
CA GLU A 69 -12.46 -17.66 26.78
C GLU A 69 -13.60 -16.89 26.07
N THR A 70 -14.03 -15.78 26.67
CA THR A 70 -14.98 -14.85 26.09
C THR A 70 -14.41 -13.43 26.10
N VAL A 71 -14.83 -12.64 25.12
CA VAL A 71 -14.43 -11.22 24.99
C VAL A 71 -15.65 -10.35 24.74
N ALA A 72 -15.70 -9.20 25.40
CA ALA A 72 -16.74 -8.18 25.22
C ALA A 72 -16.15 -7.01 24.42
N VAL A 73 -16.67 -6.78 23.22
CA VAL A 73 -16.25 -5.69 22.32
C VAL A 73 -17.35 -4.64 22.25
N ILE A 74 -17.03 -3.40 22.61
CA ILE A 74 -17.97 -2.28 22.53
C ILE A 74 -17.92 -1.66 21.13
N GLU A 75 -19.09 -1.52 20.53
CA GLU A 75 -19.32 -0.72 19.34
C GLU A 75 -20.05 0.57 19.73
N HIS A 76 -19.52 1.71 19.30
CA HIS A 76 -20.16 3.01 19.48
C HIS A 76 -20.81 3.43 18.17
N ALA A 77 -22.12 3.70 18.20
CA ALA A 77 -22.98 3.97 17.03
C ALA A 77 -22.54 5.16 16.15
N HIS A 78 -21.55 5.94 16.58
CA HIS A 78 -21.04 7.12 15.89
C HIS A 78 -19.65 6.93 15.26
N VAL A 79 -19.08 5.73 15.31
CA VAL A 79 -17.80 5.42 14.64
C VAL A 79 -18.12 4.68 13.35
N ALA A 80 -18.18 5.42 12.23
CA ALA A 80 -18.55 4.96 10.90
C ALA A 80 -17.71 3.80 10.31
N ASP A 81 -16.68 3.36 11.02
CA ASP A 81 -15.73 2.35 10.57
C ASP A 81 -15.74 1.07 11.44
N ALA A 82 -16.68 0.95 12.40
CA ALA A 82 -16.81 -0.29 13.16
C ALA A 82 -17.44 -1.40 12.28
N PRO A 83 -16.82 -2.58 12.18
CA PRO A 83 -17.30 -3.65 11.34
C PRO A 83 -18.50 -4.37 11.98
N SER A 84 -19.71 -3.99 11.59
CA SER A 84 -20.97 -4.56 12.10
C SER A 84 -20.93 -6.12 12.11
N PRO A 85 -21.03 -6.77 13.27
CA PRO A 85 -20.81 -8.21 13.43
C PRO A 85 -22.05 -9.09 13.25
N ARG A 86 -23.04 -8.64 12.48
CA ARG A 86 -24.31 -9.38 12.31
C ARG A 86 -24.20 -10.69 11.50
N GLY A 87 -22.99 -11.12 11.12
CA GLY A 87 -22.75 -12.39 10.40
C GLY A 87 -22.48 -13.55 11.37
N LYS A 88 -23.10 -14.72 11.12
CA LYS A 88 -22.92 -15.95 11.92
C LYS A 88 -21.56 -16.67 11.72
N GLY A 89 -20.54 -15.96 11.24
CA GLY A 89 -19.25 -16.53 10.86
C GLY A 89 -18.14 -16.24 11.87
N ARG A 90 -17.04 -17.01 11.79
CA ARG A 90 -15.81 -16.68 12.49
C ARG A 90 -15.30 -15.31 12.03
N ARG A 91 -14.63 -14.57 12.91
CA ARG A 91 -13.99 -13.30 12.57
C ARG A 91 -12.62 -13.23 13.19
N LEU A 92 -11.66 -12.68 12.45
CA LEU A 92 -10.44 -12.16 13.06
C LEU A 92 -10.80 -10.83 13.73
N LEU A 93 -10.23 -10.50 14.88
CA LEU A 93 -10.36 -9.21 15.54
C LEU A 93 -8.98 -8.72 15.99
N CYS A 94 -8.64 -7.49 15.63
CA CYS A 94 -7.50 -6.76 16.19
C CYS A 94 -8.02 -5.76 17.24
N LEU A 95 -7.71 -6.02 18.51
CA LEU A 95 -8.35 -5.37 19.66
C LEU A 95 -7.37 -4.56 20.50
N VAL A 96 -7.87 -3.45 21.02
CA VAL A 96 -7.21 -2.65 22.07
C VAL A 96 -8.16 -2.50 23.26
N PRO A 97 -7.64 -2.38 24.50
CA PRO A 97 -8.49 -2.14 25.67
C PRO A 97 -9.29 -0.86 25.49
N ASP A 98 -10.58 -0.92 25.80
CA ASP A 98 -11.38 0.28 25.89
C ASP A 98 -11.16 0.92 27.27
N ARG A 99 -10.69 2.17 27.26
CA ARG A 99 -10.33 2.95 28.45
C ARG A 99 -11.09 4.27 28.51
N ARG A 100 -12.15 4.41 27.72
CA ARG A 100 -12.95 5.64 27.73
C ARG A 100 -13.66 5.78 29.08
N ALA A 101 -13.83 7.02 29.52
CA ALA A 101 -14.43 7.30 30.83
C ALA A 101 -15.90 6.85 30.93
N ASP A 102 -16.57 6.72 29.79
CA ASP A 102 -17.95 6.27 29.70
C ASP A 102 -18.11 4.75 29.62
N THR A 103 -17.04 3.99 29.37
CA THR A 103 -17.07 2.51 29.32
C THR A 103 -17.69 1.96 30.62
N PRO A 104 -18.68 1.04 30.55
CA PRO A 104 -19.29 0.48 31.74
C PRO A 104 -18.24 -0.15 32.67
N LYS A 105 -18.41 0.04 33.98
CA LYS A 105 -17.51 -0.57 34.98
C LYS A 105 -17.89 -2.02 35.29
N ASP A 106 -19.16 -2.35 35.09
CA ASP A 106 -19.71 -3.69 35.31
C ASP A 106 -19.68 -4.47 34.00
N GLY A 107 -19.32 -5.77 34.06
CA GLY A 107 -19.32 -6.65 32.89
C GLY A 107 -17.94 -7.05 32.34
N GLY A 108 -16.86 -6.61 32.98
CA GLY A 108 -15.49 -7.07 32.70
C GLY A 108 -14.66 -6.10 31.84
N PRO A 109 -13.43 -6.48 31.46
CA PRO A 109 -12.61 -5.66 30.59
C PRO A 109 -13.25 -5.58 29.21
N PHE A 110 -13.60 -4.37 28.80
CA PHE A 110 -14.12 -4.10 27.47
C PHE A 110 -13.00 -3.83 26.48
N TRP A 111 -13.24 -4.27 25.25
CA TRP A 111 -12.32 -4.10 24.12
C TRP A 111 -13.00 -3.30 23.03
N ARG A 112 -12.19 -2.74 22.15
CA ARG A 112 -12.67 -2.16 20.90
C ARG A 112 -11.74 -2.57 19.76
N ALA A 113 -12.26 -2.58 18.55
CA ALA A 113 -11.44 -2.74 17.35
C ALA A 113 -10.43 -1.58 17.25
N THR A 114 -9.29 -1.85 16.61
CA THR A 114 -8.25 -0.84 16.36
C THR A 114 -8.74 0.34 15.53
N GLY A 115 -9.73 0.12 14.65
CA GLY A 115 -10.27 1.11 13.73
C GLY A 115 -9.57 1.14 12.36
N TYR A 116 -8.67 0.19 12.09
CA TYR A 116 -8.03 0.08 10.78
C TYR A 116 -8.94 -0.69 9.80
N ALA A 117 -8.95 -0.27 8.53
CA ALA A 117 -9.69 -0.98 7.50
C ALA A 117 -9.23 -2.44 7.41
N GLY A 118 -10.15 -3.39 7.58
CA GLY A 118 -9.85 -4.82 7.54
C GLY A 118 -9.35 -5.41 8.87
N ASP A 119 -9.58 -4.74 10.01
CA ASP A 119 -9.24 -5.26 11.34
C ASP A 119 -10.26 -6.24 11.93
N ALA A 120 -11.43 -6.40 11.28
CA ALA A 120 -12.39 -7.48 11.54
C ALA A 120 -12.91 -8.22 10.29
N PRO A 121 -12.05 -8.86 9.50
CA PRO A 121 -12.48 -9.62 8.34
C PRO A 121 -13.28 -10.84 8.78
N GLN A 122 -14.33 -11.15 8.03
CA GLN A 122 -15.05 -12.42 8.20
C GLN A 122 -14.15 -13.55 7.70
N LEU A 123 -14.11 -14.63 8.47
CA LEU A 123 -13.39 -15.84 8.16
C LEU A 123 -14.40 -16.94 7.82
N ASP A 124 -14.14 -17.60 6.70
CA ASP A 124 -14.86 -18.78 6.24
C ASP A 124 -13.87 -19.94 6.02
N ALA A 125 -14.36 -21.06 5.50
CA ALA A 125 -13.53 -22.23 5.22
C ALA A 125 -12.78 -22.14 3.86
N ASN A 126 -12.66 -20.95 3.27
CA ASN A 126 -12.02 -20.79 1.96
C ASN A 126 -10.50 -20.55 2.07
N ALA A 127 -9.82 -20.64 0.92
CA ALA A 127 -8.36 -20.45 0.84
C ALA A 127 -7.90 -19.05 1.28
N ALA A 128 -8.66 -18.00 0.94
CA ALA A 128 -8.33 -16.63 1.32
C ALA A 128 -8.33 -16.42 2.83
N SER A 129 -9.27 -17.03 3.57
CA SER A 129 -9.29 -17.01 5.04
C SER A 129 -8.06 -17.72 5.63
N VAL A 130 -7.64 -18.85 5.03
CA VAL A 130 -6.42 -19.57 5.46
C VAL A 130 -5.16 -18.73 5.22
N GLU A 131 -5.06 -18.11 4.05
CA GLU A 131 -3.94 -17.21 3.70
C GLU A 131 -3.89 -16.00 4.62
N LEU A 132 -5.04 -15.41 4.95
CA LEU A 132 -5.15 -14.30 5.88
C LEU A 132 -4.67 -14.67 7.28
N LEU A 133 -5.09 -15.83 7.80
CA LEU A 133 -4.59 -16.32 9.09
C LEU A 133 -3.10 -16.64 9.05
N THR A 134 -2.58 -17.10 7.90
CA THR A 134 -1.15 -17.31 7.70
C THR A 134 -0.37 -15.99 7.75
N LEU A 135 -0.89 -14.93 7.13
CA LEU A 135 -0.33 -13.58 7.22
C LEU A 135 -0.31 -13.10 8.68
N VAL A 136 -1.43 -13.20 9.39
CA VAL A 136 -1.53 -12.77 10.79
C VAL A 136 -0.52 -13.49 11.67
N ARG A 137 -0.39 -14.82 11.53
CA ARG A 137 0.61 -15.61 12.25
C ARG A 137 2.03 -15.13 11.95
N ALA A 138 2.36 -14.85 10.68
CA ALA A 138 3.67 -14.36 10.30
C ALA A 138 3.98 -12.98 10.90
N LEU A 139 3.01 -12.06 10.89
CA LEU A 139 3.15 -10.72 11.46
C LEU A 139 3.32 -10.75 12.98
N VAL A 140 2.47 -11.49 13.69
CA VAL A 140 2.57 -11.64 15.15
C VAL A 140 3.87 -12.34 15.57
N ALA A 141 4.28 -13.37 14.84
CA ALA A 141 5.57 -14.04 15.07
C ALA A 141 6.74 -13.05 14.93
N SER A 142 6.70 -12.20 13.90
CA SER A 142 7.72 -11.20 13.67
C SER A 142 7.81 -10.17 14.80
N GLU A 143 6.67 -9.71 15.32
CA GLU A 143 6.63 -8.79 16.45
C GLU A 143 7.19 -9.42 17.74
N ARG A 144 7.00 -10.73 17.92
CA ARG A 144 7.57 -11.50 19.03
C ARG A 144 9.07 -11.78 18.88
N GLY A 145 9.72 -11.22 17.86
CA GLY A 145 11.16 -11.41 17.63
C GLY A 145 11.51 -12.80 17.09
N VAL A 146 10.57 -13.50 16.46
CA VAL A 146 10.90 -14.71 15.68
C VAL A 146 11.90 -14.34 14.59
N ASP A 147 12.79 -15.29 14.26
CA ASP A 147 13.80 -15.14 13.22
C ASP A 147 13.22 -14.48 11.95
N PRO A 148 13.74 -13.30 11.55
CA PRO A 148 13.32 -12.60 10.35
C PRO A 148 13.33 -13.47 9.09
N ALA A 149 14.23 -14.46 8.98
CA ALA A 149 14.25 -15.36 7.83
C ALA A 149 12.94 -16.17 7.70
N ARG A 150 12.46 -16.73 8.82
CA ARG A 150 11.18 -17.49 8.83
C ARG A 150 9.99 -16.61 8.50
N THR A 151 9.98 -15.37 9.01
CA THR A 151 8.94 -14.39 8.66
C THR A 151 9.01 -14.06 7.16
N THR A 152 10.19 -13.77 6.63
CA THR A 152 10.38 -13.50 5.19
C THR A 152 9.89 -14.67 4.35
N ASP A 153 10.26 -15.92 4.67
CA ASP A 153 9.81 -17.12 3.93
C ASP A 153 8.28 -17.29 3.93
N ALA A 154 7.62 -16.99 5.04
CA ALA A 154 6.16 -17.04 5.12
C ALA A 154 5.51 -15.96 4.25
N LEU A 155 6.02 -14.73 4.29
CA LEU A 155 5.49 -13.61 3.51
C LEU A 155 5.78 -13.78 2.01
N VAL A 156 6.98 -14.24 1.63
CA VAL A 156 7.35 -14.52 0.22
C VAL A 156 6.40 -15.56 -0.38
N ARG A 157 6.09 -16.63 0.35
CA ARG A 157 5.10 -17.63 -0.11
C ARG A 157 3.73 -16.99 -0.33
N LEU A 158 3.25 -16.18 0.60
CA LEU A 158 1.97 -15.46 0.44
C LEU A 158 1.99 -14.51 -0.76
N VAL A 159 3.11 -13.83 -1.02
CA VAL A 159 3.26 -12.96 -2.18
C VAL A 159 3.17 -13.75 -3.49
N LEU A 160 3.80 -14.91 -3.57
CA LEU A 160 3.91 -15.67 -4.82
C LEU A 160 2.69 -16.56 -5.10
N SER A 161 2.13 -17.18 -4.07
CA SER A 161 1.02 -18.15 -4.21
C SER A 161 -0.30 -17.70 -3.61
N GLY A 162 -0.32 -16.62 -2.84
CA GLY A 162 -1.54 -16.12 -2.20
C GLY A 162 -2.40 -15.28 -3.13
N HIS A 163 -3.54 -14.83 -2.59
CA HIS A 163 -4.55 -14.08 -3.31
C HIS A 163 -5.08 -12.91 -2.49
N GLY A 164 -5.59 -11.89 -3.20
CA GLY A 164 -6.33 -10.78 -2.63
C GLY A 164 -5.57 -10.04 -1.52
N VAL A 165 -6.24 -9.87 -0.37
CA VAL A 165 -5.74 -9.07 0.76
C VAL A 165 -4.44 -9.62 1.31
N ALA A 166 -4.37 -10.93 1.55
CA ALA A 166 -3.23 -11.55 2.23
C ALA A 166 -1.94 -11.37 1.41
N GLN A 167 -2.05 -11.55 0.09
CA GLN A 167 -0.96 -11.33 -0.84
C GLN A 167 -0.48 -9.87 -0.85
N ARG A 168 -1.41 -8.92 -0.96
CA ARG A 168 -1.07 -7.49 -1.01
C ARG A 168 -0.42 -7.03 0.30
N GLU A 169 -1.00 -7.38 1.43
CA GLU A 169 -0.46 -7.02 2.74
C GLU A 169 0.89 -7.72 3.03
N ALA A 170 1.10 -8.94 2.51
CA ALA A 170 2.41 -9.58 2.58
C ALA A 170 3.48 -8.82 1.77
N ALA A 171 3.13 -8.38 0.55
CA ALA A 171 4.03 -7.60 -0.29
C ALA A 171 4.35 -6.23 0.35
N GLU A 172 3.34 -5.55 0.91
CA GLU A 172 3.53 -4.31 1.67
C GLU A 172 4.41 -4.52 2.91
N SER A 173 4.19 -5.61 3.65
CA SER A 173 4.98 -5.93 4.84
C SER A 173 6.45 -6.20 4.52
N LEU A 174 6.73 -6.87 3.40
CA LEU A 174 8.09 -7.05 2.89
C LEU A 174 8.70 -5.71 2.43
N ARG A 175 7.90 -4.86 1.78
CA ARG A 175 8.35 -3.57 1.26
C ARG A 175 8.71 -2.60 2.38
N GLU A 176 7.86 -2.45 3.40
CA GLU A 176 8.03 -1.45 4.46
C GLU A 176 9.14 -1.79 5.47
N ARG A 177 9.61 -3.05 5.49
CA ARG A 177 10.53 -3.55 6.52
C ARG A 177 11.86 -3.97 5.91
N ASP A 178 12.85 -3.08 5.94
CA ASP A 178 14.20 -3.30 5.41
C ASP A 178 14.83 -4.64 5.87
N ALA A 179 14.63 -4.99 7.15
CA ALA A 179 15.11 -6.25 7.71
C ALA A 179 14.51 -7.49 7.01
N LEU A 180 13.27 -7.43 6.54
CA LEU A 180 12.65 -8.53 5.80
C LEU A 180 13.03 -8.47 4.31
N ARG A 181 12.99 -7.26 3.72
CA ARG A 181 13.28 -7.01 2.30
C ARG A 181 14.67 -7.49 1.88
N THR A 182 15.69 -7.17 2.69
CA THR A 182 17.08 -7.54 2.44
C THR A 182 17.36 -9.05 2.51
N ARG A 183 16.39 -9.85 3.00
CA ARG A 183 16.48 -11.30 3.12
C ARG A 183 15.76 -12.05 2.00
N ILE A 184 15.09 -11.35 1.08
CA ILE A 184 14.38 -12.00 -0.02
C ILE A 184 15.41 -12.61 -0.99
N PRO A 185 15.33 -13.91 -1.29
CA PRO A 185 16.23 -14.52 -2.27
C PRO A 185 16.07 -13.89 -3.66
N SER A 186 17.16 -13.76 -4.41
CA SER A 186 17.12 -13.15 -5.75
C SER A 186 16.16 -13.85 -6.71
N VAL A 187 16.09 -15.18 -6.65
CA VAL A 187 15.16 -16.00 -7.45
C VAL A 187 13.70 -15.64 -7.16
N GLU A 188 13.39 -15.32 -5.91
CA GLU A 188 12.03 -14.94 -5.52
C GLU A 188 11.72 -13.50 -5.91
N LEU A 189 12.71 -12.60 -5.88
CA LEU A 189 12.57 -11.26 -6.44
C LEU A 189 12.30 -11.31 -7.95
N ASP A 190 13.01 -12.16 -8.69
CA ASP A 190 12.75 -12.37 -10.12
C ASP A 190 11.32 -12.88 -10.37
N ALA A 191 10.83 -13.83 -9.54
CA ALA A 191 9.47 -14.33 -9.62
C ALA A 191 8.42 -13.24 -9.29
N MET A 192 8.68 -12.40 -8.28
CA MET A 192 7.83 -11.26 -7.94
C MET A 192 7.79 -10.21 -9.06
N LEU A 193 8.93 -9.91 -9.69
CA LEU A 193 8.98 -8.98 -10.81
C LEU A 193 8.25 -9.54 -12.03
N ALA A 194 8.44 -10.82 -12.36
CA ALA A 194 7.72 -11.48 -13.43
C ALA A 194 6.20 -11.43 -13.19
N ARG A 195 5.77 -11.67 -11.94
CA ARG A 195 4.37 -11.52 -11.54
C ARG A 195 3.89 -10.08 -11.68
N ALA A 196 4.65 -9.10 -11.22
CA ALA A 196 4.32 -7.68 -11.39
C ALA A 196 4.16 -7.31 -12.86
N VAL A 197 5.03 -7.79 -13.75
CA VAL A 197 4.91 -7.55 -15.21
C VAL A 197 3.61 -8.15 -15.75
N ALA A 198 3.27 -9.38 -15.36
CA ALA A 198 2.09 -10.11 -15.83
C ALA A 198 0.76 -9.63 -15.23
N GLU A 199 0.76 -8.93 -14.09
CA GLU A 199 -0.46 -8.44 -13.45
C GLU A 199 -1.12 -7.33 -14.30
N THR A 200 -2.37 -7.53 -14.69
CA THR A 200 -3.15 -6.59 -15.53
C THR A 200 -4.45 -6.14 -14.89
N THR A 201 -4.87 -6.78 -13.81
CA THR A 201 -6.17 -6.59 -13.17
C THR A 201 -6.06 -5.84 -11.86
N ASP A 202 -5.15 -6.26 -10.98
CA ASP A 202 -4.91 -5.64 -9.69
C ASP A 202 -3.73 -4.65 -9.79
N VAL A 203 -4.05 -3.43 -10.20
CA VAL A 203 -3.06 -2.34 -10.34
C VAL A 203 -2.36 -2.04 -9.02
N ASP A 204 -3.06 -2.15 -7.88
CA ASP A 204 -2.45 -1.89 -6.58
C ASP A 204 -1.38 -2.95 -6.27
N LEU A 205 -1.70 -4.23 -6.48
CA LEU A 205 -0.73 -5.32 -6.33
C LEU A 205 0.45 -5.15 -7.29
N LYS A 206 0.18 -4.80 -8.56
CA LYS A 206 1.23 -4.53 -9.56
C LYS A 206 2.21 -3.47 -9.06
N VAL A 207 1.68 -2.35 -8.56
CA VAL A 207 2.48 -1.24 -8.03
C VAL A 207 3.26 -1.65 -6.78
N THR A 208 2.63 -2.37 -5.84
CA THR A 208 3.30 -2.84 -4.62
C THR A 208 4.45 -3.78 -4.94
N LEU A 209 4.24 -4.78 -5.81
CA LEU A 209 5.30 -5.72 -6.21
C LEU A 209 6.43 -5.03 -6.97
N ALA A 210 6.10 -4.14 -7.90
CA ALA A 210 7.07 -3.34 -8.65
C ALA A 210 7.94 -2.50 -7.71
N SER A 211 7.32 -1.84 -6.73
CA SER A 211 8.03 -1.04 -5.72
C SER A 211 8.91 -1.91 -4.83
N LEU A 212 8.39 -3.04 -4.34
CA LEU A 212 9.16 -4.01 -3.55
C LEU A 212 10.42 -4.47 -4.28
N CYS A 213 10.30 -4.85 -5.56
CA CYS A 213 11.44 -5.29 -6.36
C CYS A 213 12.49 -4.19 -6.54
N ALA A 214 12.04 -2.96 -6.81
CA ALA A 214 12.93 -1.81 -6.95
C ALA A 214 13.67 -1.47 -5.64
N GLU A 215 12.95 -1.43 -4.52
CA GLU A 215 13.50 -1.15 -3.19
C GLU A 215 14.38 -2.29 -2.66
N ALA A 216 14.21 -3.51 -3.17
CA ALA A 216 15.11 -4.65 -2.95
C ALA A 216 16.38 -4.59 -3.83
N GLY A 217 16.49 -3.60 -4.72
CA GLY A 217 17.68 -3.36 -5.53
C GLY A 217 17.68 -4.05 -6.90
N MET A 218 16.53 -4.50 -7.41
CA MET A 218 16.44 -5.05 -8.77
C MET A 218 16.64 -3.96 -9.83
N ARG A 219 17.86 -3.90 -10.38
CA ARG A 219 18.26 -2.86 -11.34
C ARG A 219 17.50 -2.90 -12.66
N ASN A 220 17.04 -4.08 -13.07
CA ASN A 220 16.28 -4.32 -14.31
C ASN A 220 14.76 -4.15 -14.13
N ALA A 221 14.29 -3.75 -12.94
CA ALA A 221 12.86 -3.61 -12.68
C ALA A 221 12.22 -2.57 -13.60
N VAL A 222 12.90 -1.44 -13.85
CA VAL A 222 12.35 -0.34 -14.67
C VAL A 222 12.10 -0.79 -16.11
N GLU A 223 13.07 -1.44 -16.75
CA GLU A 223 12.97 -1.92 -18.13
C GLU A 223 11.89 -3.01 -18.27
N ALA A 224 11.81 -3.92 -17.30
CA ALA A 224 10.78 -4.95 -17.26
C ALA A 224 9.37 -4.32 -17.15
N LEU A 225 9.20 -3.33 -16.28
CA LEU A 225 7.93 -2.64 -16.08
C LEU A 225 7.53 -1.73 -17.25
N CYS A 226 8.50 -1.10 -17.93
CA CYS A 226 8.25 -0.39 -19.19
C CYS A 226 7.65 -1.31 -20.25
N SER A 227 8.14 -2.56 -20.34
CA SER A 227 7.59 -3.58 -21.24
C SER A 227 6.16 -4.01 -20.87
N ALA A 228 5.74 -3.79 -19.62
CA ALA A 228 4.41 -4.13 -19.12
C ALA A 228 3.33 -3.06 -19.39
N LEU A 229 3.73 -1.81 -19.65
CA LEU A 229 2.80 -0.68 -19.86
C LEU A 229 1.74 -0.91 -20.95
N PRO A 230 2.05 -1.55 -22.10
CA PRO A 230 1.02 -1.82 -23.12
C PRO A 230 -0.17 -2.61 -22.59
N GLN A 231 0.05 -3.45 -21.56
CA GLN A 231 -0.96 -4.32 -20.95
C GLN A 231 -1.67 -3.67 -19.75
N CYS A 232 -1.13 -2.57 -19.20
CA CYS A 232 -1.67 -1.86 -18.06
C CYS A 232 -1.47 -0.35 -18.25
N GLN A 233 -2.48 0.31 -18.80
CA GLN A 233 -2.47 1.75 -19.13
C GLN A 233 -3.00 2.62 -17.98
N ASP A 234 -3.09 2.07 -16.76
CA ASP A 234 -3.55 2.81 -15.58
C ASP A 234 -2.52 3.89 -15.21
N GLU A 235 -3.00 5.13 -15.04
CA GLU A 235 -2.18 6.30 -14.70
C GLU A 235 -1.44 6.11 -13.36
N ARG A 236 -2.01 5.37 -12.40
CA ARG A 236 -1.37 5.06 -11.12
C ARG A 236 -0.14 4.19 -11.33
N PHE A 237 -0.22 3.21 -12.23
CA PHE A 237 0.93 2.37 -12.58
C PHE A 237 2.00 3.19 -13.31
N ALA A 238 1.62 4.02 -14.28
CA ALA A 238 2.54 4.91 -14.97
C ALA A 238 3.27 5.87 -14.01
N THR A 239 2.53 6.47 -13.08
CA THR A 239 3.09 7.33 -12.03
C THR A 239 4.04 6.57 -11.11
N ALA A 240 3.66 5.37 -10.68
CA ALA A 240 4.51 4.50 -9.86
C ALA A 240 5.81 4.12 -10.59
N LEU A 241 5.73 3.75 -11.87
CA LEU A 241 6.89 3.45 -12.70
C LEU A 241 7.88 4.61 -12.76
N GLY A 242 7.38 5.85 -12.94
CA GLY A 242 8.23 7.04 -12.90
C GLY A 242 8.95 7.23 -11.57
N ARG A 243 8.24 7.04 -10.45
CA ARG A 243 8.82 7.12 -9.10
C ARG A 243 9.85 6.01 -8.86
N ILE A 244 9.56 4.79 -9.31
CA ILE A 244 10.48 3.66 -9.25
C ILE A 244 11.74 3.95 -10.06
N ALA A 245 11.60 4.49 -11.28
CA ALA A 245 12.75 4.86 -12.11
C ALA A 245 13.62 5.92 -11.44
N ALA A 246 13.01 6.93 -10.82
CA ALA A 246 13.74 7.93 -10.04
C ALA A 246 14.41 7.34 -8.79
N HIS A 247 13.76 6.40 -8.10
CA HIS A 247 14.36 5.71 -6.96
C HIS A 247 15.59 4.89 -7.36
N VAL A 248 15.51 4.13 -8.45
CA VAL A 248 16.58 3.23 -8.90
C VAL A 248 17.72 3.98 -9.59
N HIS A 249 17.42 5.03 -10.38
CA HIS A 249 18.39 5.68 -11.25
C HIS A 249 18.65 7.17 -10.94
N GLY A 250 17.89 7.79 -10.02
CA GLY A 250 17.99 9.22 -9.73
C GLY A 250 17.76 10.08 -10.98
N GLU A 251 18.59 11.11 -11.17
CA GLU A 251 18.59 11.97 -12.37
C GLU A 251 18.79 11.18 -13.68
N ARG A 252 19.34 9.96 -13.64
CA ARG A 252 19.50 9.14 -14.86
C ARG A 252 18.21 8.45 -15.29
N ALA A 253 17.12 8.54 -14.53
CA ALA A 253 15.83 7.95 -14.86
C ALA A 253 15.32 8.38 -16.24
N THR A 254 15.50 9.65 -16.61
CA THR A 254 15.14 10.14 -17.95
C THR A 254 15.86 9.39 -19.06
N ALA A 255 17.17 9.13 -18.91
CA ALA A 255 17.96 8.43 -19.91
C ALA A 255 17.51 6.97 -20.09
N VAL A 256 16.93 6.36 -19.05
CA VAL A 256 16.36 5.00 -19.09
C VAL A 256 14.97 5.01 -19.76
N LEU A 257 14.11 5.97 -19.45
CA LEU A 257 12.72 6.01 -19.94
C LEU A 257 12.59 6.52 -21.38
N VAL A 258 13.46 7.45 -21.82
CA VAL A 258 13.37 8.07 -23.15
C VAL A 258 13.45 7.07 -24.31
N PRO A 259 14.35 6.06 -24.31
CA PRO A 259 14.38 5.02 -25.34
C PRO A 259 13.02 4.32 -25.54
N PHE A 260 12.35 3.94 -24.45
CA PHE A 260 11.01 3.34 -24.51
C PHE A 260 9.99 4.33 -25.05
N LEU A 261 10.04 5.60 -24.61
CA LEU A 261 9.13 6.65 -25.05
C LEU A 261 9.24 6.90 -26.57
N GLN A 262 10.45 6.88 -27.13
CA GLN A 262 10.70 7.07 -28.56
C GLN A 262 10.12 5.95 -29.42
N GLN A 263 10.11 4.72 -28.90
CA GLN A 263 9.56 3.54 -29.57
C GLN A 263 8.04 3.44 -29.39
N ALA A 264 7.50 3.90 -28.27
CA ALA A 264 6.09 3.81 -27.95
C ALA A 264 5.20 4.71 -28.83
N ARG A 265 3.96 4.28 -29.02
CA ARG A 265 2.91 4.98 -29.77
C ARG A 265 1.59 4.92 -28.99
N GLY A 266 0.69 5.84 -29.29
CA GLY A 266 -0.66 5.89 -28.71
C GLY A 266 -0.65 5.91 -27.17
N PRO A 267 -1.59 5.21 -26.51
CA PRO A 267 -1.73 5.24 -25.06
C PRO A 267 -0.47 4.86 -24.26
N THR A 268 0.34 3.92 -24.77
CA THR A 268 1.62 3.55 -24.13
C THR A 268 2.59 4.73 -24.09
N ARG A 269 2.62 5.54 -25.16
CA ARG A 269 3.45 6.74 -25.20
C ARG A 269 2.98 7.76 -24.16
N ASP A 270 1.67 7.93 -24.01
CA ASP A 270 1.08 8.87 -23.05
C ASP A 270 1.39 8.44 -21.61
N ALA A 271 1.27 7.14 -21.31
CA ALA A 271 1.67 6.58 -20.02
C ALA A 271 3.18 6.77 -19.73
N LEU A 272 4.05 6.60 -20.73
CA LEU A 272 5.49 6.87 -20.58
C LEU A 272 5.80 8.37 -20.38
N LEU A 273 4.99 9.27 -20.95
CA LEU A 273 5.10 10.71 -20.64
C LEU A 273 4.74 10.97 -19.18
N ILE A 274 3.65 10.38 -18.68
CA ILE A 274 3.27 10.47 -17.26
C ILE A 274 4.37 9.91 -16.37
N ALA A 275 4.92 8.74 -16.69
CA ALA A 275 6.03 8.15 -15.96
C ALA A 275 7.26 9.07 -15.96
N LEU A 276 7.61 9.65 -17.11
CA LEU A 276 8.70 10.62 -17.20
C LEU A 276 8.45 11.84 -16.29
N GLY A 277 7.23 12.39 -16.30
CA GLY A 277 6.84 13.47 -15.39
C GLY A 277 6.95 13.08 -13.92
N ALA A 278 6.49 11.88 -13.57
CA ALA A 278 6.50 11.35 -12.20
C ALA A 278 7.91 11.08 -11.65
N THR A 279 8.95 11.05 -12.48
CA THR A 279 10.34 10.99 -12.00
C THR A 279 10.72 12.22 -11.18
N ARG A 280 10.12 13.39 -11.49
CA ARG A 280 10.41 14.68 -10.85
C ARG A 280 11.89 15.11 -10.87
N THR A 281 12.62 14.68 -11.88
CA THR A 281 14.03 15.05 -12.08
C THR A 281 14.16 16.28 -12.98
N GLU A 282 15.22 17.05 -12.83
CA GLU A 282 15.47 18.23 -13.69
C GLU A 282 15.69 17.82 -15.15
N SER A 283 16.30 16.66 -15.38
CA SER A 283 16.44 16.07 -16.71
C SER A 283 15.08 15.78 -17.36
N ALA A 284 14.09 15.31 -16.58
CA ALA A 284 12.76 15.01 -17.08
C ALA A 284 12.00 16.29 -17.43
N LEU A 285 12.06 17.30 -16.56
CA LEU A 285 11.48 18.62 -16.83
C LEU A 285 12.03 19.22 -18.12
N THR A 286 13.36 19.24 -18.25
CA THR A 286 14.04 19.74 -19.45
C THR A 286 13.55 18.99 -20.70
N GLN A 287 13.52 17.66 -20.64
CA GLN A 287 13.09 16.83 -21.76
C GLN A 287 11.62 17.09 -22.16
N LEU A 288 10.71 17.22 -21.18
CA LEU A 288 9.29 17.46 -21.41
C LEU A 288 9.04 18.85 -22.02
N LEU A 289 9.75 19.87 -21.54
CA LEU A 289 9.63 21.23 -22.08
C LEU A 289 10.18 21.34 -23.50
N GLU A 290 11.31 20.69 -23.79
CA GLU A 290 11.83 20.59 -25.16
C GLU A 290 10.86 19.89 -26.11
N MET A 291 10.25 18.78 -25.67
CA MET A 291 9.24 18.08 -26.45
C MET A 291 8.06 19.01 -26.75
N ARG A 292 7.53 19.70 -25.74
CA ARG A 292 6.43 20.65 -25.89
C ARG A 292 6.80 21.81 -26.82
N ALA A 293 8.01 22.35 -26.74
CA ALA A 293 8.46 23.42 -27.63
C ALA A 293 8.50 22.97 -29.09
N ARG A 294 8.90 21.71 -29.35
CA ARG A 294 8.97 21.15 -30.72
C ARG A 294 7.61 20.74 -31.28
N THR A 295 6.73 20.15 -30.46
CA THR A 295 5.47 19.56 -30.93
C THR A 295 4.25 20.42 -30.67
N GLY A 296 4.39 21.51 -29.92
CA GLY A 296 3.27 22.27 -29.39
C GLY A 296 2.60 21.63 -28.17
N PRO A 297 1.54 22.26 -27.62
CA PRO A 297 0.79 21.73 -26.49
C PRO A 297 0.07 20.43 -26.86
N SER A 298 0.07 19.47 -25.94
CA SER A 298 -0.71 18.23 -26.10
C SER A 298 -1.25 17.78 -24.74
N PRO A 299 -2.44 17.15 -24.68
CA PRO A 299 -3.02 16.69 -23.42
C PRO A 299 -2.08 15.79 -22.60
N ALA A 300 -1.35 14.88 -23.28
CA ALA A 300 -0.42 13.97 -22.63
C ALA A 300 0.85 14.68 -22.10
N LEU A 301 1.40 15.64 -22.83
CA LEU A 301 2.53 16.46 -22.34
C LEU A 301 2.10 17.36 -21.18
N ASP A 302 0.90 17.92 -21.25
CA ASP A 302 0.34 18.74 -20.17
C ASP A 302 0.10 17.90 -18.91
N ALA A 303 -0.43 16.69 -19.05
CA ALA A 303 -0.57 15.73 -17.95
C ALA A 303 0.79 15.40 -17.33
N ALA A 304 1.80 15.05 -18.14
CA ALA A 304 3.15 14.78 -17.66
C ALA A 304 3.78 15.96 -16.91
N LEU A 305 3.62 17.19 -17.42
CA LEU A 305 4.09 18.41 -16.77
C LEU A 305 3.35 18.69 -15.45
N ARG A 306 2.04 18.44 -15.37
CA ARG A 306 1.29 18.51 -14.11
C ARG A 306 1.77 17.45 -13.11
N THR A 307 2.00 16.21 -13.56
CA THR A 307 2.52 15.12 -12.73
C THR A 307 3.92 15.42 -12.18
N HIS A 308 4.76 16.10 -12.98
CA HIS A 308 6.04 16.64 -12.52
C HIS A 308 5.86 17.63 -11.36
N GLY A 309 4.91 18.55 -11.48
CA GLY A 309 4.45 19.40 -10.38
C GLY A 309 5.39 20.54 -9.97
N SER A 310 6.55 20.69 -10.62
CA SER A 310 7.42 21.87 -10.42
C SER A 310 6.72 23.16 -10.85
N ALA A 311 7.00 24.28 -10.18
CA ALA A 311 6.43 25.59 -10.52
C ALA A 311 6.58 25.94 -12.02
N ARG A 312 7.77 25.75 -12.59
CA ARG A 312 8.05 25.99 -14.01
C ARG A 312 7.20 25.12 -14.96
N ALA A 313 6.91 23.87 -14.59
CA ALA A 313 6.01 23.01 -15.37
C ALA A 313 4.57 23.51 -15.29
N LEU A 314 4.11 23.89 -14.08
CA LEU A 314 2.75 24.36 -13.86
C LEU A 314 2.49 25.71 -14.54
N GLU A 315 3.43 26.66 -14.51
CA GLU A 315 3.31 27.96 -15.21
C GLU A 315 3.10 27.80 -16.72
N ILE A 316 3.71 26.77 -17.31
CA ILE A 316 3.60 26.48 -18.74
C ILE A 316 2.25 25.84 -19.10
N VAL A 317 1.71 25.00 -18.22
CA VAL A 317 0.42 24.33 -18.44
C VAL A 317 -0.77 25.22 -18.06
N GLU A 318 -0.60 26.04 -17.02
CA GLU A 318 -1.62 26.89 -16.42
C GLU A 318 -1.07 28.33 -16.29
N PRO A 319 -0.92 29.05 -17.43
CA PRO A 319 -0.40 30.40 -17.38
C PRO A 319 -1.34 31.25 -16.53
N LYS A 320 -0.82 31.79 -15.41
CA LYS A 320 -1.57 32.74 -14.59
C LYS A 320 -2.08 33.85 -15.50
N ARG A 321 -3.41 34.03 -15.55
CA ARG A 321 -3.99 35.20 -16.21
C ARG A 321 -3.31 36.42 -15.59
N LYS A 322 -2.59 37.19 -16.41
CA LYS A 322 -2.13 38.50 -15.99
C LYS A 322 -3.39 39.32 -15.70
N ASP A 323 -3.61 39.63 -14.43
CA ASP A 323 -4.60 40.60 -13.99
C ASP A 323 -4.34 41.91 -14.76
N GLY A 324 -5.16 42.21 -15.77
CA GLY A 324 -5.05 43.45 -16.54
C GLY A 324 -5.13 43.36 -18.07
N ALA A 325 -5.45 42.22 -18.69
CA ALA A 325 -5.77 42.21 -20.13
C ALA A 325 -7.24 42.70 -20.35
N PRO A 326 -7.48 43.88 -20.96
CA PRO A 326 -8.83 44.36 -21.23
C PRO A 326 -9.51 43.49 -22.30
N ARG A 327 -10.84 43.36 -22.18
CA ARG A 327 -11.71 42.70 -23.16
C ARG A 327 -11.79 43.50 -24.46
#